data_AF-A0A7J4ZWD3-F1
#
_entry.id   AF-A0A7J4ZWD3-F1
#
_cell.length_a   1.000
_cell.length_b   1.000
_cell.length_c   1.000
_cell.angle_alpha   90.00
_cell.angle_beta   90.00
_cell.angle_gamma   90.00
#
_symmetry.space_group_name_H-M   'P 1'
#
loop_
_entity.id
_entity.type
_entity.pdbx_description
1 polymer ?
#
loop_
_entity_poly.entity_id
_entity_poly.type
_entity_poly.pdbx_seq_one_letter_code
_entity_poly.pdbx_strand_id
1 'polypeptide(L)'
;KLVEHTRPTRDRHTPPLIQTVFTTMEGTDPAPLHTATMRPLPIDEGVAKFDLTVQVQVEPDAVRVLFDYACDLYEPATMAELADSYRALVAAVLAEPDRPLSTVVAVTAAQRERLADALIASPVPVPPGDLGCVPRLVAETARRQPDALAVVDGAGAITYRELDERSNHLAHQLLHHGARPDHPIAVSLPPGTPAITAMLAVLKAGAAYLPIDPTAPTTRRHHL
;
A
#
# COMPACT_ATOMS: atom_id res chain seq x y z
N LYS A 1 14.76 -42.31 -6.74
CA LYS A 1 13.63 -42.98 -6.06
C LYS A 1 12.44 -42.06 -5.78
N LEU A 2 12.51 -40.94 -5.03
CA LEU A 2 11.30 -40.13 -4.75
C LEU A 2 10.67 -39.46 -5.98
N VAL A 3 11.46 -38.78 -6.83
CA VAL A 3 11.00 -38.14 -8.09
C VAL A 3 10.32 -39.13 -9.05
N GLU A 4 10.78 -40.39 -9.05
CA GLU A 4 10.20 -41.45 -9.89
C GLU A 4 8.82 -41.88 -9.40
N HIS A 5 8.56 -41.78 -8.09
CA HIS A 5 7.28 -42.15 -7.49
C HIS A 5 6.26 -41.00 -7.57
N THR A 6 6.70 -39.75 -7.43
CA THR A 6 5.80 -38.58 -7.44
C THR A 6 5.49 -38.07 -8.85
N ARG A 7 6.24 -38.52 -9.88
CA ARG A 7 6.08 -38.14 -11.30
C ARG A 7 5.73 -36.66 -11.53
N PRO A 8 6.48 -35.71 -10.94
CA PRO A 8 6.22 -34.29 -11.16
C PRO A 8 6.43 -33.95 -12.64
N THR A 9 5.66 -32.99 -13.15
CA THR A 9 5.87 -32.42 -14.48
C THR A 9 7.30 -31.94 -14.59
N ARG A 10 8.08 -32.53 -15.50
CA ARG A 10 9.48 -32.14 -15.69
C ARG A 10 9.53 -30.82 -16.43
N ASP A 11 9.98 -29.80 -15.72
CA ASP A 11 10.42 -28.54 -16.29
C ASP A 11 11.97 -28.55 -16.36
N ARG A 12 12.53 -27.99 -17.43
CA ARG A 12 13.99 -27.85 -17.59
C ARG A 12 14.54 -26.65 -16.82
N HIS A 13 13.66 -25.75 -16.37
CA HIS A 13 14.03 -24.51 -15.69
C HIS A 13 13.92 -24.59 -14.17
N THR A 14 13.28 -25.63 -13.62
CA THR A 14 13.10 -25.79 -12.18
C THR A 14 13.41 -27.21 -11.72
N PRO A 15 14.13 -27.39 -10.59
CA PRO A 15 14.28 -28.70 -9.99
C PRO A 15 12.89 -29.26 -9.63
N PRO A 16 12.60 -30.53 -9.92
CA PRO A 16 11.23 -31.04 -9.99
C PRO A 16 10.48 -31.16 -8.64
N LEU A 17 11.15 -30.93 -7.50
CA LEU A 17 10.55 -31.12 -6.17
C LEU A 17 11.02 -30.11 -5.11
N ILE A 18 12.24 -29.55 -5.23
CA ILE A 18 12.85 -28.72 -4.19
C ILE A 18 13.61 -27.59 -4.88
N GLN A 19 13.17 -26.35 -4.68
CA GLN A 19 13.88 -25.15 -5.16
C GLN A 19 14.76 -24.51 -4.08
N THR A 20 14.53 -24.84 -2.80
CA THR A 20 15.31 -24.31 -1.67
C THR A 20 15.89 -25.42 -0.83
N VAL A 21 17.20 -25.35 -0.59
CA VAL A 21 17.92 -26.33 0.23
C VAL A 21 18.44 -25.64 1.49
N PHE A 22 18.26 -26.29 2.63
CA PHE A 22 18.86 -25.88 3.91
C PHE A 22 19.81 -26.96 4.38
N THR A 23 21.07 -26.60 4.63
CA THR A 23 22.08 -27.52 5.16
C THR A 23 22.71 -26.94 6.41
N THR A 24 23.09 -27.83 7.33
CA THR A 24 23.89 -27.49 8.50
C THR A 24 25.15 -28.33 8.47
N MET A 25 26.29 -27.69 8.71
CA MET A 25 27.58 -28.34 8.80
C MET A 25 28.29 -27.85 10.05
N GLU A 26 28.91 -28.77 10.77
CA GLU A 26 29.89 -28.40 11.79
C GLU A 26 31.14 -27.87 11.10
N GLY A 27 31.75 -26.83 11.67
CA GLY A 27 33.03 -26.32 11.15
C GLY A 27 34.10 -27.42 11.14
N THR A 28 34.89 -27.47 10.07
CA THR A 28 36.06 -28.34 10.03
C THR A 28 37.21 -27.68 10.78
N ASP A 29 37.65 -28.29 11.89
CA ASP A 29 38.81 -27.81 12.63
C ASP A 29 40.06 -27.76 11.74
N PRO A 30 40.98 -26.79 11.97
CA PRO A 30 42.28 -26.79 11.31
C PRO A 30 43.00 -28.11 11.57
N ALA A 31 43.19 -28.90 10.51
CA ALA A 31 43.92 -30.16 10.62
C ALA A 31 45.44 -29.87 10.70
N PRO A 32 46.16 -30.50 11.64
CA PRO A 32 47.61 -30.40 11.67
C PRO A 32 48.20 -31.09 10.45
N LEU A 33 49.17 -30.43 9.80
CA LEU A 33 49.99 -30.98 8.73
C LEU A 33 51.46 -30.85 9.11
N HIS A 34 51.98 -31.88 9.80
CA HIS A 34 53.33 -31.88 10.37
C HIS A 34 53.56 -30.67 11.31
N THR A 35 54.43 -29.73 10.93
CA THR A 35 54.71 -28.49 11.68
C THR A 35 53.84 -27.31 11.27
N ALA A 36 52.94 -27.49 10.30
CA ALA A 36 52.03 -26.47 9.80
C ALA A 36 50.57 -26.79 10.16
N THR A 37 49.71 -25.78 10.08
CA THR A 37 48.25 -25.90 10.23
C THR A 37 47.59 -25.68 8.89
N MET A 38 46.76 -26.63 8.45
CA MET A 38 45.91 -26.43 7.27
C MET A 38 44.64 -25.69 7.66
N ARG A 39 44.23 -24.73 6.84
CA ARG A 39 42.93 -24.07 6.93
C ARG A 39 42.15 -24.31 5.64
N PRO A 40 40.86 -24.66 5.71
CA PRO A 40 40.02 -24.70 4.52
C PRO A 40 40.02 -23.34 3.81
N LEU A 41 40.29 -23.34 2.51
CA LEU A 41 40.09 -22.17 1.66
C LEU A 41 38.69 -22.30 1.05
N PRO A 42 37.76 -21.37 1.33
CA PRO A 42 36.46 -21.39 0.66
C PRO A 42 36.68 -21.10 -0.84
N ILE A 43 36.19 -22.01 -1.68
CA ILE A 43 36.16 -21.83 -3.14
C ILE A 43 34.73 -21.45 -3.50
N ASP A 44 34.59 -20.31 -4.15
CA ASP A 44 33.34 -19.95 -4.82
C ASP A 44 33.30 -20.68 -6.17
N GLU A 45 32.41 -21.67 -6.30
CA GLU A 45 32.22 -22.42 -7.55
C GLU A 45 31.58 -21.54 -8.64
N GLY A 46 31.03 -20.37 -8.29
CA GLY A 46 30.40 -19.43 -9.22
C GLY A 46 29.11 -19.96 -9.88
N VAL A 47 28.56 -21.07 -9.38
CA VAL A 47 27.39 -21.74 -9.93
C VAL A 47 26.44 -22.17 -8.81
N ALA A 48 25.23 -21.61 -8.80
CA ALA A 48 24.16 -22.05 -7.90
C ALA A 48 23.52 -23.35 -8.42
N LYS A 49 23.47 -24.38 -7.56
CA LYS A 49 22.90 -25.70 -7.90
C LYS A 49 21.38 -25.78 -7.73
N PHE A 50 20.82 -24.84 -6.97
CA PHE A 50 19.40 -24.66 -6.71
C PHE A 50 19.10 -23.16 -6.75
N ASP A 51 17.83 -22.78 -6.85
CA ASP A 51 17.41 -21.37 -6.84
C ASP A 51 17.94 -20.66 -5.60
N LEU A 52 17.84 -21.31 -4.43
CA LEU A 52 18.42 -20.84 -3.17
C LEU A 52 18.95 -22.01 -2.32
N THR A 53 20.18 -21.89 -1.83
CA THR A 53 20.77 -22.77 -0.82
C THR A 53 21.19 -21.95 0.39
N VAL A 54 20.65 -22.30 1.55
CA VAL A 54 21.04 -21.71 2.85
C VAL A 54 21.94 -22.71 3.56
N GLN A 55 23.19 -22.33 3.79
CA GLN A 55 24.18 -23.14 4.49
C GLN A 55 24.49 -22.54 5.84
N VAL A 56 24.28 -23.31 6.90
CA VAL A 56 24.60 -22.92 8.28
C VAL A 56 25.88 -23.62 8.71
N GLN A 57 26.91 -22.84 9.01
CA GLN A 57 28.15 -23.29 9.59
C GLN A 57 28.19 -22.88 11.06
N VAL A 58 28.32 -23.87 11.93
CA VAL A 58 28.48 -23.64 13.37
C VAL A 58 29.98 -23.59 13.65
N GLU A 59 30.47 -22.40 13.99
CA GLU A 59 31.82 -22.15 14.50
C GLU A 59 31.77 -22.08 16.04
N PRO A 60 32.91 -22.21 16.77
CA PRO A 60 32.93 -22.23 18.23
C PRO A 60 32.24 -21.02 18.89
N ASP A 61 32.42 -19.83 18.32
CA ASP A 61 31.91 -18.56 18.88
C ASP A 61 30.87 -17.87 17.99
N ALA A 62 30.48 -18.49 16.87
CA ALA A 62 29.61 -17.86 15.89
C ALA A 62 28.82 -18.88 15.06
N VAL A 63 27.65 -18.46 14.57
CA VAL A 63 26.92 -19.18 13.53
C VAL A 63 26.98 -18.36 12.25
N ARG A 64 27.64 -18.90 11.24
CA ARG A 64 27.73 -18.30 9.91
C ARG A 64 26.64 -18.87 9.04
N VAL A 65 25.86 -18.00 8.39
CA VAL A 65 24.82 -18.40 7.45
C VAL A 65 25.17 -17.84 6.09
N LEU A 66 25.34 -18.72 5.11
CA LEU A 66 25.62 -18.37 3.73
C LEU A 66 24.38 -18.61 2.88
N PHE A 67 24.10 -17.66 2.00
CA PHE A 67 23.04 -17.75 0.99
C PHE A 67 23.72 -17.86 -0.37
N ASP A 68 23.66 -19.05 -0.96
CA ASP A 68 24.06 -19.31 -2.36
C ASP A 68 22.79 -19.30 -3.22
N TYR A 69 22.74 -18.48 -4.27
CA TYR A 69 21.51 -18.21 -5.01
C TYR A 69 21.76 -18.01 -6.49
N ALA A 70 20.76 -18.34 -7.30
CA ALA A 70 20.80 -18.11 -8.74
C ALA A 70 20.60 -16.62 -9.05
N CYS A 71 21.64 -15.95 -9.57
CA CYS A 71 21.58 -14.53 -9.95
C CYS A 71 20.58 -14.23 -11.08
N ASP A 72 20.19 -15.23 -11.86
CA ASP A 72 19.14 -15.11 -12.87
C ASP A 72 17.74 -14.95 -12.25
N LEU A 73 17.58 -15.30 -10.96
CA LEU A 73 16.34 -15.26 -10.21
C LEU A 73 16.33 -14.21 -9.10
N TYR A 74 17.48 -13.95 -8.48
CA TYR A 74 17.60 -13.04 -7.34
C TYR A 74 18.65 -11.96 -7.57
N GLU A 75 18.25 -10.73 -7.30
CA GLU A 75 19.19 -9.61 -7.24
C GLU A 75 19.98 -9.64 -5.93
N PRO A 76 21.28 -9.26 -5.94
CA PRO A 76 22.09 -9.21 -4.72
C PRO A 76 21.49 -8.35 -3.60
N ALA A 77 20.83 -7.24 -3.95
CA ALA A 77 20.14 -6.38 -2.99
C ALA A 77 18.98 -7.10 -2.30
N THR A 78 18.20 -7.88 -3.05
CA THR A 78 17.09 -8.69 -2.50
C THR A 78 17.61 -9.74 -1.52
N MET A 79 18.73 -10.39 -1.86
CA MET A 79 19.32 -11.41 -0.99
C MET A 79 19.97 -10.83 0.26
N ALA A 80 20.56 -9.63 0.18
CA ALA A 80 21.02 -8.90 1.36
C ALA A 80 19.87 -8.57 2.30
N GLU A 81 18.73 -8.11 1.76
CA GLU A 81 17.52 -7.86 2.55
C GLU A 81 16.96 -9.13 3.19
N LEU A 82 16.97 -10.25 2.46
CA LEU A 82 16.55 -11.54 3.00
C LEU A 82 17.46 -12.00 4.15
N ALA A 83 18.78 -11.82 4.01
CA ALA A 83 19.74 -12.14 5.08
C ALA A 83 19.52 -11.27 6.33
N ASP A 84 19.19 -10.00 6.14
CA ASP A 84 18.85 -9.08 7.24
C ASP A 84 17.54 -9.48 7.93
N SER A 85 16.52 -9.84 7.16
CA SER A 85 15.26 -10.39 7.66
C SER A 85 15.44 -11.71 8.39
N TYR A 86 16.28 -12.61 7.89
CA TYR A 86 16.61 -13.89 8.54
C TYR A 86 17.28 -13.65 9.89
N ARG A 87 18.24 -12.73 9.95
CA ARG A 87 18.90 -12.35 11.22
C ARG A 87 17.90 -11.76 12.22
N ALA A 88 17.00 -10.90 11.76
CA ALA A 88 15.94 -10.33 12.61
C ALA A 88 14.98 -11.40 13.13
N LEU A 89 14.60 -12.37 12.29
CA LEU A 89 13.77 -13.51 12.65
C LEU A 89 14.43 -14.36 13.74
N VAL A 90 15.70 -14.76 13.54
CA VAL A 90 16.46 -15.55 14.52
C VAL A 90 16.55 -14.80 15.85
N ALA A 91 16.88 -13.51 15.82
CA ALA A 91 16.95 -12.68 17.03
C ALA A 91 15.60 -12.61 17.77
N ALA A 92 14.49 -12.45 17.05
CA ALA A 92 13.16 -12.38 17.64
C ALA A 92 12.73 -13.72 18.27
N VAL A 93 12.99 -14.84 17.60
CA VAL A 93 12.68 -16.18 18.11
C VAL A 93 13.54 -16.50 19.34
N LEU A 94 14.82 -16.12 19.36
CA LEU A 94 15.68 -16.34 20.52
C LEU A 94 15.30 -15.48 21.74
N ALA A 95 14.78 -14.27 21.51
CA ALA A 95 14.36 -13.38 22.59
C ALA A 95 13.06 -13.86 23.26
N GLU A 96 12.13 -14.44 22.50
CA GLU A 96 10.84 -14.94 23.00
C GLU A 96 10.49 -16.33 22.41
N PRO A 97 11.09 -17.43 22.90
CA PRO A 97 10.96 -18.75 22.28
C PRO A 97 9.53 -19.31 22.25
N ASP A 98 8.70 -18.94 23.23
CA ASP A 98 7.31 -19.41 23.35
C ASP A 98 6.32 -18.54 22.56
N ARG A 99 6.79 -17.47 21.91
CA ARG A 99 5.95 -16.57 21.13
C ARG A 99 5.42 -17.29 19.88
N PRO A 100 4.11 -17.20 19.56
CA PRO A 100 3.58 -17.79 18.34
C PRO A 100 4.27 -17.20 17.10
N LEU A 101 4.77 -18.08 16.22
CA LEU A 101 5.52 -17.69 15.02
C LEU A 101 4.75 -16.71 14.12
N SER A 102 3.43 -16.82 14.06
CA SER A 102 2.54 -15.92 13.30
C SER A 102 2.60 -14.45 13.75
N THR A 103 3.11 -14.19 14.96
CA THR A 103 3.22 -12.84 15.51
C THR A 103 4.62 -12.26 15.35
N VAL A 104 5.60 -13.07 14.93
CA VAL A 104 6.99 -12.64 14.80
C VAL A 104 7.15 -11.80 13.53
N VAL A 105 7.76 -10.63 13.67
CA VAL A 105 8.02 -9.73 12.54
C VAL A 105 9.47 -9.87 12.10
N ALA A 106 9.69 -10.52 10.96
CA ALA A 106 11.00 -10.73 10.33
C ALA A 106 11.41 -9.57 9.41
N VAL A 107 11.00 -8.34 9.73
CA VAL A 107 11.30 -7.14 8.93
C VAL A 107 12.03 -6.15 9.81
N THR A 108 13.21 -5.72 9.36
CA THR A 108 14.04 -4.74 10.07
C THR A 108 13.37 -3.37 10.11
N ALA A 109 13.80 -2.52 11.04
CA ALA A 109 13.34 -1.13 11.11
C ALA A 109 13.60 -0.39 9.78
N ALA A 110 14.79 -0.53 9.20
CA ALA A 110 15.16 0.10 7.94
C ALA A 110 14.31 -0.37 6.75
N GLN A 111 13.96 -1.67 6.68
CA GLN A 111 13.03 -2.17 5.65
C GLN A 111 11.63 -1.59 5.82
N ARG A 112 11.16 -1.46 7.07
CA ARG A 112 9.85 -0.87 7.37
C ARG A 112 9.78 0.61 7.01
N GLU A 113 10.82 1.37 7.32
CA GLU A 113 10.93 2.79 6.96
C GLU A 113 10.88 2.97 5.45
N ARG A 114 11.69 2.21 4.70
CA ARG A 114 11.66 2.26 3.22
C ARG A 114 10.30 1.90 2.64
N LEU A 115 9.61 0.91 3.22
CA LEU A 115 8.25 0.56 2.79
C LEU A 115 7.25 1.68 3.09
N ALA A 116 7.36 2.32 4.25
CA ALA A 116 6.52 3.46 4.61
C ALA A 116 6.75 4.62 3.63
N ASP A 117 8.00 4.95 3.32
CA ASP A 117 8.36 6.01 2.37
C ASP A 117 7.87 5.70 0.95
N ALA A 118 7.91 4.43 0.52
CA ALA A 118 7.44 4.02 -0.80
C ALA A 118 5.92 4.04 -0.94
N LEU A 119 5.18 3.74 0.14
CA LEU A 119 3.72 3.63 0.12
C LEU A 119 3.01 4.94 0.45
N ILE A 120 3.63 5.79 1.26
CA ILE A 120 3.06 7.08 1.63
C ILE A 120 3.56 8.10 0.62
N ALA A 121 2.71 8.46 -0.35
CA ALA A 121 2.96 9.66 -1.15
C ALA A 121 3.22 10.84 -0.20
N SER A 122 4.33 11.55 -0.39
CA SER A 122 4.75 12.65 0.47
C SER A 122 3.54 13.50 0.87
N PRO A 123 3.29 13.70 2.18
CA PRO A 123 2.14 14.48 2.62
C PRO A 123 2.20 15.84 1.94
N VAL A 124 1.19 16.15 1.12
CA VAL A 124 1.07 17.47 0.52
C VAL A 124 0.88 18.44 1.69
N PRO A 125 1.78 19.41 1.91
CA PRO A 125 1.63 20.34 3.01
C PRO A 125 0.30 21.08 2.85
N VAL A 126 -0.66 20.76 3.72
CA VAL A 126 -1.88 21.53 3.83
C VAL A 126 -1.51 22.81 4.57
N PRO A 127 -1.68 24.01 3.97
CA PRO A 127 -1.32 25.23 4.64
C PRO A 127 -2.00 25.32 6.02
N PRO A 128 -1.29 25.72 7.08
CA PRO A 128 -1.90 25.87 8.40
C PRO A 128 -3.00 26.94 8.34
N GLY A 129 -4.25 26.52 8.51
CA GLY A 129 -5.44 27.36 8.44
C GLY A 129 -6.70 26.55 8.20
N ASP A 130 -7.86 27.12 8.54
CA ASP A 130 -9.15 26.58 8.09
C ASP A 130 -9.19 26.71 6.56
N LEU A 131 -9.06 25.59 5.84
CA LEU A 131 -9.20 25.53 4.38
C LEU A 131 -10.57 26.06 3.92
N GLY A 132 -11.50 26.26 4.84
CA GLY A 132 -12.86 26.68 4.60
C GLY A 132 -13.68 25.51 4.07
N CYS A 133 -14.95 25.44 4.46
CA CYS A 133 -15.87 24.52 3.80
C CYS A 133 -16.14 25.00 2.36
N VAL A 134 -16.47 24.08 1.46
CA VAL A 134 -16.80 24.39 0.06
C VAL A 134 -17.80 25.54 -0.09
N PRO A 135 -18.92 25.61 0.69
CA PRO A 135 -19.82 26.75 0.67
C PRO A 135 -19.15 28.10 0.91
N ARG A 136 -18.20 28.16 1.86
CA ARG A 136 -17.46 29.37 2.20
C ARG A 136 -16.55 29.79 1.08
N LEU A 137 -15.80 28.85 0.48
CA LEU A 137 -14.90 29.12 -0.63
C LEU A 137 -15.65 29.66 -1.85
N VAL A 138 -16.83 29.11 -2.16
CA VAL A 138 -17.67 29.60 -3.25
C VAL A 138 -18.20 31.01 -2.96
N ALA A 139 -18.70 31.27 -1.75
CA ALA A 139 -19.18 32.59 -1.36
C ALA A 139 -18.06 33.66 -1.35
N GLU A 140 -16.85 33.30 -0.91
CA GLU A 140 -15.67 34.18 -0.97
C GLU A 140 -15.28 34.48 -2.41
N THR A 141 -15.33 33.49 -3.29
CA THR A 141 -15.04 33.67 -4.73
C THR A 141 -16.11 34.54 -5.39
N ALA A 142 -17.39 34.33 -5.09
CA ALA A 142 -18.49 35.15 -5.59
C ALA A 142 -18.37 36.62 -5.17
N ARG A 143 -17.85 36.90 -3.96
CA ARG A 143 -17.55 38.27 -3.52
C ARG A 143 -16.34 38.88 -4.23
N ARG A 144 -15.29 38.09 -4.48
CA ARG A 144 -14.02 38.58 -5.05
C ARG A 144 -14.04 38.69 -6.57
N GLN A 145 -14.73 37.77 -7.24
CA GLN A 145 -14.78 37.62 -8.69
C GLN A 145 -16.20 37.25 -9.14
N PRO A 146 -17.17 38.16 -8.98
CA PRO A 146 -18.59 37.85 -9.19
C PRO A 146 -18.89 37.41 -10.63
N ASP A 147 -18.24 38.00 -11.62
CA ASP A 147 -18.49 37.75 -13.05
C ASP A 147 -17.62 36.62 -13.63
N ALA A 148 -16.77 35.98 -12.83
CA ALA A 148 -16.01 34.82 -13.27
C ALA A 148 -16.95 33.62 -13.48
N LEU A 149 -16.69 32.81 -14.51
CA LEU A 149 -17.47 31.61 -14.79
C LEU A 149 -17.23 30.55 -13.70
N ALA A 150 -18.31 30.03 -13.12
CA ALA A 150 -18.28 29.01 -12.09
C ALA A 150 -18.60 27.62 -12.63
N VAL A 151 -19.62 27.53 -13.49
CA VAL A 151 -20.05 26.26 -14.10
C VAL A 151 -20.27 26.50 -15.59
N VAL A 152 -19.76 25.59 -16.42
CA VAL A 152 -19.98 25.56 -17.86
C VAL A 152 -20.46 24.15 -18.22
N ASP A 153 -21.61 24.07 -18.88
CA ASP A 153 -22.19 22.83 -19.36
C ASP A 153 -22.81 23.00 -20.76
N GLY A 154 -23.49 21.97 -21.27
CA GLY A 154 -24.12 22.01 -22.60
C GLY A 154 -25.27 23.00 -22.74
N ALA A 155 -25.82 23.53 -21.64
CA ALA A 155 -26.89 24.52 -21.64
C ALA A 155 -26.36 25.97 -21.50
N GLY A 156 -25.08 26.14 -21.15
CA GLY A 156 -24.43 27.45 -21.10
C GLY A 156 -23.44 27.56 -19.94
N ALA A 157 -23.21 28.79 -19.51
CA ALA A 157 -22.33 29.08 -18.39
C ALA A 157 -23.04 29.97 -17.37
N ILE A 158 -22.74 29.77 -16.09
CA ILE A 158 -23.15 30.65 -15.01
C ILE A 158 -21.94 31.18 -14.25
N THR A 159 -22.07 32.41 -13.76
CA THR A 159 -21.05 33.09 -12.98
C THR A 159 -21.04 32.65 -11.51
N TYR A 160 -19.97 32.95 -10.78
CA TYR A 160 -19.90 32.71 -9.33
C TYR A 160 -20.99 33.45 -8.55
N ARG A 161 -21.34 34.68 -8.96
CA ARG A 161 -22.48 35.42 -8.39
C ARG A 161 -23.79 34.65 -8.55
N GLU A 162 -24.09 34.22 -9.76
CA GLU A 162 -25.34 33.50 -10.05
C GLU A 162 -25.39 32.14 -9.34
N LEU A 163 -24.28 31.42 -9.28
CA LEU A 163 -24.19 30.17 -8.55
C LEU A 163 -24.46 30.39 -7.06
N ASP A 164 -23.85 31.42 -6.46
CA ASP A 164 -24.02 31.73 -5.04
C ASP A 164 -25.48 32.12 -4.72
N GLU A 165 -26.07 33.01 -5.51
CA GLU A 165 -27.46 33.46 -5.34
C GLU A 165 -28.47 32.32 -5.49
N ARG A 166 -28.36 31.52 -6.56
CA ARG A 166 -29.28 30.41 -6.82
C ARG A 166 -29.18 29.33 -5.75
N SER A 167 -27.96 28.99 -5.33
CA SER A 167 -27.75 28.01 -4.25
C SER A 167 -28.15 28.53 -2.87
N ASN A 168 -28.00 29.82 -2.58
CA ASN A 168 -28.51 30.44 -1.35
C ASN A 168 -30.04 30.38 -1.29
N HIS A 169 -30.71 30.75 -2.37
CA HIS A 169 -32.16 30.69 -2.46
C HIS A 169 -32.68 29.27 -2.22
N LEU A 170 -32.08 28.28 -2.90
CA LEU A 170 -32.45 26.87 -2.71
C LEU A 170 -32.11 26.38 -1.29
N ALA A 171 -30.98 26.79 -0.71
CA ALA A 171 -30.63 26.43 0.67
C ALA A 171 -31.69 26.90 1.68
N HIS A 172 -32.19 28.13 1.52
CA HIS A 172 -33.29 28.64 2.36
C HIS A 172 -34.58 27.84 2.20
N GLN A 173 -34.91 27.41 0.96
CA GLN A 173 -36.05 26.52 0.73
C GLN A 173 -35.86 25.16 1.42
N LEU A 174 -34.67 24.56 1.30
CA LEU A 174 -34.35 23.30 1.97
C LEU A 174 -34.47 23.41 3.50
N LEU A 175 -33.97 24.51 4.08
CA LEU A 175 -34.12 24.79 5.51
C LEU A 175 -35.60 24.91 5.91
N HIS A 176 -36.42 25.59 5.09
CA HIS A 176 -37.85 25.69 5.32
C HIS A 176 -38.56 24.33 5.25
N HIS A 177 -38.07 23.42 4.40
CA HIS A 177 -38.55 22.04 4.29
C HIS A 177 -37.91 21.06 5.30
N GLY A 178 -37.14 21.56 6.27
CA GLY A 178 -36.63 20.76 7.38
C GLY A 178 -35.25 20.15 7.17
N ALA A 179 -34.46 20.65 6.22
CA ALA A 179 -33.03 20.35 6.15
C ALA A 179 -32.32 20.71 7.44
N ARG A 180 -31.45 19.82 7.93
CA ARG A 180 -30.70 19.94 9.18
C ARG A 180 -29.33 19.28 9.04
N PRO A 181 -28.37 19.62 9.90
CA PRO A 181 -27.15 18.84 10.05
C PRO A 181 -27.43 17.35 10.19
N ASP A 182 -26.54 16.54 9.60
CA ASP A 182 -26.63 15.07 9.56
C ASP A 182 -27.83 14.47 8.80
N HIS A 183 -28.65 15.30 8.15
CA HIS A 183 -29.73 14.82 7.27
C HIS A 183 -29.19 14.63 5.84
N PRO A 184 -29.17 13.40 5.28
CA PRO A 184 -28.89 13.21 3.86
C PRO A 184 -30.06 13.69 3.00
N ILE A 185 -29.78 14.55 2.02
CA ILE A 185 -30.75 15.03 1.03
C ILE A 185 -30.42 14.43 -0.33
N ALA A 186 -31.35 13.66 -0.87
CA ALA A 186 -31.20 13.06 -2.20
C ALA A 186 -31.21 14.12 -3.30
N VAL A 187 -30.19 14.10 -4.17
CA VAL A 187 -30.08 14.94 -5.36
C VAL A 187 -30.16 14.05 -6.60
N SER A 188 -31.33 14.04 -7.24
CA SER A 188 -31.62 13.25 -8.44
C SER A 188 -31.76 14.14 -9.67
N LEU A 189 -30.64 14.73 -10.12
CA LEU A 189 -30.58 15.64 -11.26
C LEU A 189 -29.51 15.17 -12.26
N PRO A 190 -29.69 15.43 -13.56
CA PRO A 190 -28.63 15.17 -14.54
C PRO A 190 -27.39 16.05 -14.24
N PRO A 191 -26.18 15.60 -14.63
CA PRO A 191 -24.97 16.40 -14.47
C PRO A 191 -25.10 17.78 -15.14
N GLY A 192 -24.57 18.81 -14.49
CA GLY A 192 -24.59 20.18 -14.98
C GLY A 192 -24.98 21.19 -13.90
N THR A 193 -25.31 22.40 -14.34
CA THR A 193 -25.65 23.55 -13.52
C THR A 193 -26.72 23.25 -12.46
N PRO A 194 -27.82 22.55 -12.77
CA PRO A 194 -28.83 22.22 -11.75
C PRO A 194 -28.28 21.33 -10.63
N ALA A 195 -27.49 20.31 -10.97
CA ALA A 195 -26.92 19.38 -9.99
C ALA A 195 -25.90 20.07 -9.08
N ILE A 196 -24.98 20.87 -9.63
CA ILE A 196 -24.00 21.63 -8.85
C ILE A 196 -24.68 22.65 -7.93
N THR A 197 -25.70 23.36 -8.43
CA THR A 197 -26.47 24.32 -7.64
C THR A 197 -27.17 23.62 -6.47
N ALA A 198 -27.78 22.44 -6.71
CA ALA A 198 -28.45 21.66 -5.69
C ALA A 198 -27.49 21.10 -4.63
N MET A 199 -26.36 20.53 -5.05
CA MET A 199 -25.33 20.03 -4.12
C MET A 199 -24.80 21.16 -3.23
N LEU A 200 -24.48 22.31 -3.81
CA LEU A 200 -24.02 23.47 -3.05
C LEU A 200 -25.09 24.01 -2.09
N ALA A 201 -26.36 24.02 -2.49
CA ALA A 201 -27.48 24.42 -1.64
C ALA A 201 -27.66 23.50 -0.43
N VAL A 202 -27.53 22.17 -0.63
CA VAL A 202 -27.58 21.18 0.46
C VAL A 202 -26.45 21.41 1.45
N LEU A 203 -25.22 21.61 0.96
CA LEU A 203 -24.07 21.92 1.81
C LEU A 203 -24.25 23.25 2.57
N LYS A 204 -24.82 24.28 1.93
CA LYS A 204 -25.16 25.57 2.56
C LYS A 204 -26.23 25.45 3.63
N ALA A 205 -27.16 24.51 3.48
CA ALA A 205 -28.15 24.17 4.50
C ALA A 205 -27.55 23.36 5.67
N GLY A 206 -26.26 23.00 5.61
CA GLY A 206 -25.57 22.20 6.62
C GLY A 206 -25.83 20.69 6.52
N ALA A 207 -26.51 20.25 5.46
CA ALA A 207 -26.88 18.86 5.23
C ALA A 207 -25.85 18.14 4.33
N ALA A 208 -25.90 16.81 4.30
CA ALA A 208 -25.13 15.99 3.37
C ALA A 208 -25.94 15.73 2.10
N TYR A 209 -25.35 15.84 0.91
CA TYR A 209 -26.05 15.46 -0.32
C TYR A 209 -25.79 13.98 -0.64
N LEU A 210 -26.83 13.29 -1.12
CA LEU A 210 -26.75 11.93 -1.65
C LEU A 210 -27.05 11.98 -3.16
N PRO A 211 -26.05 11.84 -4.04
CA PRO A 211 -26.29 11.86 -5.47
C PRO A 211 -26.99 10.57 -5.90
N ILE A 212 -28.14 10.70 -6.57
CA ILE A 212 -28.88 9.58 -7.15
C ILE A 212 -28.91 9.78 -8.66
N ASP A 213 -28.36 8.82 -9.40
CA ASP A 213 -28.43 8.85 -10.86
C ASP A 213 -29.90 8.73 -11.31
N PRO A 214 -30.45 9.75 -12.00
CA PRO A 214 -31.83 9.71 -12.47
C PRO A 214 -32.08 8.63 -13.53
N THR A 215 -31.03 8.16 -14.20
CA THR A 215 -31.10 7.12 -15.25
C THR A 215 -30.93 5.70 -14.71
N ALA A 216 -30.56 5.56 -13.43
CA ALA A 216 -30.41 4.26 -12.80
C ALA A 216 -31.77 3.51 -12.71
N PRO A 217 -31.76 2.17 -12.79
CA PRO A 217 -32.98 1.37 -12.65
C PRO A 217 -33.74 1.71 -11.36
N THR A 218 -35.08 1.74 -11.43
CA THR A 218 -35.96 2.11 -10.30
C THR A 218 -35.71 1.27 -9.06
N THR A 219 -35.43 -0.03 -9.22
CA THR A 219 -35.05 -0.93 -8.12
C THR A 219 -33.83 -0.39 -7.35
N ARG A 220 -32.81 0.12 -8.04
CA ARG A 220 -31.59 0.65 -7.41
C ARG A 220 -31.86 1.96 -6.67
N ARG A 221 -32.76 2.79 -7.19
CA ARG A 221 -33.17 4.07 -6.58
C ARG A 221 -34.00 3.88 -5.31
N HIS A 222 -34.78 2.79 -5.21
CA HIS A 222 -35.61 2.50 -4.04
C HIS A 222 -34.83 1.90 -2.86
N HIS A 223 -33.61 1.40 -3.09
CA HIS A 223 -32.75 0.80 -2.06
C HIS A 223 -31.76 1.79 -1.42
N LEU A 224 -31.69 3.03 -1.92
CA LEU A 224 -30.88 4.13 -1.40
C LEU A 224 -31.74 5.02 -0.52
#